data_AF-A0A8X6NYY8-F1
#
_entry.id   AF-A0A8X6NYY8-F1
#
_cell.length_a   1.000
_cell.length_b   1.000
_cell.length_c   1.000
_cell.angle_alpha   90.00
_cell.angle_beta   90.00
_cell.angle_gamma   90.00
#
_symmetry.space_group_name_H-M   'P 1'
#
loop_
_entity.id
_entity.type
_entity.pdbx_description
1 polymer ?
#
loop_
_entity_poly.entity_id
_entity_poly.type
_entity_poly.pdbx_seq_one_letter_code
_entity_poly.pdbx_strand_id
1 'polypeptide(L)'
;MGLEVDEADVADLIQEYSEELTTEELKELQKISHSGVMVELCSEEEVEPEEKLTSREISDILGKWQEVSDFVEKRHIEKLSTGRGSALFDDKCLTFFRNILKRRQKHTSLDRYLVKVSRNESQESEAKKVQR
;
A
#
# COMPACT_ATOMS: atom_id res chain seq x y z
N MET A 1 -9.25 58.11 12.36
CA MET A 1 -9.96 56.83 12.55
C MET A 1 -8.90 55.78 12.85
N GLY A 2 -8.54 55.63 14.13
CA GLY A 2 -7.67 54.54 14.59
C GLY A 2 -8.56 53.53 15.29
N LEU A 3 -8.53 52.27 14.85
CA LEU A 3 -9.14 51.16 15.58
C LEU A 3 -8.23 50.89 16.78
N GLU A 4 -8.67 51.26 17.97
CA GLU A 4 -8.09 50.75 19.22
C GLU A 4 -8.50 49.29 19.33
N VAL A 5 -7.52 48.39 19.18
CA VAL A 5 -7.68 46.95 19.40
C VAL A 5 -7.45 46.72 20.88
N ASP A 6 -8.46 46.20 21.58
CA ASP A 6 -8.35 45.90 23.00
C ASP A 6 -7.87 44.44 23.24
N GLU A 7 -7.58 44.12 24.50
CA GLU A 7 -7.07 42.79 24.87
C GLU A 7 -8.13 41.69 24.66
N ALA A 8 -9.42 42.06 24.62
CA ALA A 8 -10.51 41.13 24.33
C ALA A 8 -10.56 40.81 22.82
N ASP A 9 -10.35 41.81 21.96
CA ASP A 9 -10.25 41.61 20.51
C ASP A 9 -9.11 40.64 20.13
N VAL A 10 -8.00 40.69 20.87
CA VAL A 10 -6.86 39.76 20.69
C VAL A 10 -7.20 38.36 21.22
N ALA A 11 -7.92 38.26 22.34
CA ALA A 11 -8.34 36.98 22.91
C ALA A 11 -9.35 36.25 22.00
N ASP A 12 -10.29 36.99 21.41
CA ASP A 12 -11.28 36.46 20.47
C ASP A 12 -10.59 35.93 19.20
N LEU A 13 -9.59 36.65 18.67
CA LEU A 13 -8.81 36.22 17.50
C LEU A 13 -7.96 34.96 17.79
N ILE A 14 -7.39 34.86 19.00
CA ILE A 14 -6.63 33.66 19.43
C ILE A 14 -7.56 32.47 19.60
N GLN A 15 -8.78 32.67 20.10
CA GLN A 15 -9.77 31.61 20.23
C GLN A 15 -10.25 31.12 18.87
N GLU A 16 -10.63 32.01 17.95
CA GLU A 16 -11.02 31.69 16.58
C GLU A 16 -9.89 30.94 15.84
N TYR A 17 -8.65 31.42 15.96
CA TYR A 17 -7.47 30.75 15.40
C TYR A 17 -7.21 29.38 16.05
N SER A 18 -7.49 29.23 17.35
CA SER A 18 -7.31 27.95 18.05
C SER A 18 -8.34 26.89 17.63
N GLU A 19 -9.56 27.31 17.28
CA GLU A 19 -10.60 26.44 16.73
C GLU A 19 -10.22 25.99 15.30
N GLU A 20 -9.74 26.91 14.45
CA GLU A 20 -9.23 26.60 13.10
C GLU A 20 -7.94 25.75 13.11
N LEU A 21 -7.04 25.95 14.08
CA LEU A 21 -5.79 25.20 14.21
C LEU A 21 -6.00 23.76 14.71
N THR A 22 -7.22 23.38 15.08
CA THR A 22 -7.53 22.02 15.57
C THR A 22 -7.98 21.04 14.49
N THR A 23 -7.41 21.14 13.28
CA THR A 23 -7.08 19.94 12.45
C THR A 23 -8.23 19.00 12.07
N GLU A 24 -9.49 19.37 12.24
CA GLU A 24 -10.62 18.44 12.05
C GLU A 24 -10.80 18.13 10.56
N GLU A 25 -10.79 19.16 9.71
CA GLU A 25 -10.76 19.00 8.26
C GLU A 25 -9.51 18.26 7.77
N LEU A 26 -8.35 18.47 8.42
CA LEU A 26 -7.10 17.77 8.08
C LEU A 26 -7.15 16.29 8.48
N LYS A 27 -7.77 15.95 9.62
CA LYS A 27 -8.01 14.58 10.08
C LYS A 27 -9.04 13.89 9.22
N GLU A 28 -10.07 14.60 8.76
CA GLU A 28 -11.04 14.09 7.80
C GLU A 28 -10.39 13.86 6.43
N LEU A 29 -9.57 14.79 5.93
CA LEU A 29 -8.77 14.60 4.71
C LEU A 29 -7.77 13.44 4.84
N GLN A 30 -7.15 13.28 6.00
CA GLN A 30 -6.30 12.13 6.29
C GLN A 30 -7.12 10.84 6.31
N LYS A 31 -8.30 10.83 6.92
CA LYS A 31 -9.22 9.68 6.95
C LYS A 31 -9.74 9.34 5.56
N ILE A 32 -10.08 10.33 4.75
CA ILE A 32 -10.50 10.18 3.35
C ILE A 32 -9.32 9.71 2.49
N SER A 33 -8.10 10.19 2.73
CA SER A 33 -6.90 9.72 2.05
C SER A 33 -6.59 8.27 2.42
N HIS A 34 -6.61 7.90 3.70
CA HIS A 34 -6.41 6.52 4.12
C HIS A 34 -7.54 5.59 3.65
N SER A 35 -8.80 6.05 3.69
CA SER A 35 -9.97 5.30 3.18
C SER A 35 -9.90 5.15 1.66
N GLY A 36 -9.60 6.21 0.93
CA GLY A 36 -9.49 6.22 -0.52
C GLY A 36 -8.30 5.40 -1.02
N VAL A 37 -7.17 5.44 -0.32
CA VAL A 37 -6.00 4.59 -0.59
C VAL A 37 -6.29 3.13 -0.26
N MET A 38 -7.04 2.82 0.80
CA MET A 38 -7.51 1.46 1.06
C MET A 38 -8.48 0.97 -0.01
N VAL A 39 -9.39 1.83 -0.47
CA VAL A 39 -10.32 1.51 -1.55
C VAL A 39 -9.56 1.34 -2.86
N GLU A 40 -8.63 2.20 -3.26
CA GLU A 40 -7.81 2.00 -4.47
C GLU A 40 -6.90 0.76 -4.39
N LEU A 41 -6.39 0.39 -3.21
CA LEU A 41 -5.64 -0.86 -3.03
C LEU A 41 -6.53 -2.12 -3.09
N CYS A 42 -7.84 -1.99 -2.83
CA CYS A 42 -8.82 -3.08 -2.87
C CYS A 42 -9.69 -3.09 -4.15
N SER A 43 -9.83 -1.98 -4.87
CA SER A 43 -10.85 -1.73 -5.91
C SER A 43 -10.40 -2.05 -7.33
N GLU A 44 -9.35 -2.84 -7.52
CA GLU A 44 -8.99 -3.30 -8.87
C GLU A 44 -9.29 -4.76 -9.16
N GLU A 45 -9.75 -5.54 -8.18
CA GLU A 45 -10.38 -6.84 -8.42
C GLU A 45 -10.87 -7.42 -7.08
N GLU A 46 -12.16 -7.31 -6.85
CA GLU A 46 -12.88 -8.11 -5.86
C GLU A 46 -12.85 -9.57 -6.34
N VAL A 47 -11.72 -10.27 -6.10
CA VAL A 47 -11.63 -11.72 -6.24
C VAL A 47 -11.85 -12.30 -4.84
N GLU A 48 -13.12 -12.46 -4.50
CA GLU A 48 -13.61 -13.43 -3.52
C GLU A 48 -13.04 -14.84 -3.80
N PRO A 49 -12.97 -15.74 -2.80
CA PRO A 49 -12.13 -15.73 -1.61
C PRO A 49 -10.73 -16.32 -1.89
N GLU A 50 -9.73 -15.85 -1.14
CA GLU A 50 -8.33 -16.34 -1.08
C GLU A 50 -8.14 -17.79 -0.58
N GLU A 51 -9.08 -18.71 -0.84
CA GLU A 51 -8.91 -20.10 -0.45
C GLU A 51 -8.10 -20.89 -1.51
N LYS A 52 -6.76 -20.89 -1.34
CA LYS A 52 -5.83 -22.05 -1.47
C LYS A 52 -4.51 -21.82 -2.25
N LEU A 53 -4.34 -20.75 -3.02
CA LEU A 53 -3.09 -20.57 -3.79
C LEU A 53 -1.95 -20.00 -2.94
N THR A 54 -1.00 -20.83 -2.53
CA THR A 54 0.18 -20.40 -1.77
C THR A 54 1.17 -19.63 -2.65
N SER A 55 1.98 -18.75 -2.03
CA SER A 55 3.01 -18.01 -2.78
C SER A 55 4.04 -18.94 -3.42
N ARG A 56 4.27 -20.10 -2.81
CA ARG A 56 5.16 -21.15 -3.35
C ARG A 56 4.60 -21.74 -4.63
N GLU A 57 3.33 -22.14 -4.66
CA GLU A 57 2.69 -22.67 -5.88
C GLU A 57 2.72 -21.65 -7.03
N ILE A 58 2.54 -20.36 -6.71
CA ILE A 58 2.63 -19.28 -7.69
C ILE A 58 4.07 -19.12 -8.21
N SER A 59 5.08 -19.15 -7.33
CA SER A 59 6.47 -19.13 -7.77
C SER A 59 6.84 -20.35 -8.62
N ASP A 60 6.34 -21.53 -8.26
CA ASP A 60 6.60 -22.78 -8.99
C ASP A 60 6.02 -22.74 -10.41
N ILE A 61 4.79 -22.23 -10.60
CA ILE A 61 4.20 -22.13 -11.95
C ILE A 61 4.92 -21.09 -12.82
N LEU A 62 5.35 -19.97 -12.23
CA LEU A 62 6.15 -18.97 -12.93
C LEU A 62 7.50 -19.54 -13.39
N GLY A 63 8.14 -20.34 -12.54
CA GLY A 63 9.39 -21.04 -12.89
C GLY A 63 9.18 -22.05 -14.03
N LYS A 64 8.16 -22.90 -13.93
CA LYS A 64 7.84 -23.89 -14.99
C LYS A 64 7.55 -23.22 -16.33
N TRP A 65 6.84 -22.09 -16.33
CA TRP A 65 6.61 -21.36 -17.56
C TRP A 65 7.92 -20.84 -18.17
N GLN A 66 8.83 -20.29 -17.36
CA GLN A 66 10.13 -19.84 -17.85
C GLN A 66 10.89 -20.98 -18.55
N GLU A 67 10.91 -22.17 -17.95
CA GLU A 67 11.56 -23.35 -18.56
C GLU A 67 10.93 -23.73 -19.91
N VAL A 68 9.60 -23.70 -20.00
CA VAL A 68 8.87 -23.97 -21.25
C VAL A 68 9.20 -22.89 -22.28
N SER A 69 9.11 -21.61 -21.92
CA SER A 69 9.41 -20.48 -22.81
C SER A 69 10.82 -20.58 -23.38
N ASP A 70 11.83 -20.79 -22.52
CA ASP A 70 13.22 -20.97 -22.91
C ASP A 70 13.42 -22.17 -23.84
N PHE A 71 12.70 -23.27 -23.59
CA PHE A 71 12.77 -24.46 -24.43
C PHE A 71 12.20 -24.19 -25.82
N VAL A 72 11.02 -23.57 -25.91
CA VAL A 72 10.37 -23.31 -27.19
C VAL A 72 11.16 -22.25 -27.98
N GLU A 73 11.69 -21.21 -27.34
CA GLU A 73 12.53 -20.19 -28.00
C GLU A 73 13.78 -20.81 -28.67
N LYS A 74 14.39 -21.82 -28.03
CA LYS A 74 15.59 -22.51 -28.55
C LYS A 74 15.29 -23.52 -29.64
N ARG A 75 14.12 -24.17 -29.61
CA ARG A 75 13.81 -25.34 -30.45
C ARG A 75 12.84 -25.06 -31.59
N HIS A 76 12.03 -24.00 -31.51
CA HIS A 76 11.00 -23.74 -32.49
C HIS A 76 11.56 -23.05 -33.74
N ILE A 77 11.23 -23.58 -34.92
CA ILE A 77 11.66 -23.06 -36.21
C ILE A 77 11.03 -21.68 -36.45
N GLU A 78 9.77 -21.51 -36.07
CA GLU A 78 9.03 -20.26 -36.25
C GLU A 78 9.07 -19.41 -34.96
N LYS A 79 10.17 -18.67 -34.79
CA LYS A 79 10.41 -17.88 -33.58
C LYS A 79 9.40 -16.76 -33.35
N LEU A 80 8.91 -16.14 -34.42
CA LEU A 80 8.00 -14.99 -34.33
C LEU A 80 6.64 -15.38 -33.76
N SER A 81 6.04 -16.46 -34.24
CA SER A 81 4.73 -16.93 -33.78
C SER A 81 4.79 -17.45 -32.35
N THR A 82 5.85 -18.21 -32.01
CA THR A 82 6.13 -18.61 -30.62
C THR A 82 6.36 -17.41 -29.70
N GLY A 83 7.17 -16.45 -30.12
CA GLY A 83 7.48 -15.27 -29.32
C GLY A 83 6.22 -14.45 -29.02
N ARG A 84 5.35 -14.28 -30.02
CA ARG A 84 4.04 -13.63 -29.84
C ARG A 84 3.14 -14.41 -28.88
N GLY A 85 3.05 -15.72 -29.04
CA GLY A 85 2.28 -16.57 -28.11
C GLY A 85 2.79 -16.49 -26.68
N SER A 86 4.11 -16.49 -26.51
CA SER A 86 4.75 -16.40 -25.20
C SER A 86 4.52 -15.04 -24.54
N ALA A 87 4.70 -13.95 -25.30
CA ALA A 87 4.41 -12.59 -24.83
C ALA A 87 2.94 -12.41 -24.41
N LEU A 88 2.00 -12.95 -25.20
CA LEU A 88 0.58 -12.90 -24.86
C LEU A 88 0.26 -13.64 -23.56
N PHE A 89 0.89 -14.79 -23.32
CA PHE A 89 0.71 -15.55 -22.09
C PHE A 89 1.34 -14.83 -20.88
N ASP A 90 2.53 -14.24 -21.05
CA ASP A 90 3.19 -13.42 -20.05
C ASP A 90 2.32 -12.22 -19.63
N ASP A 91 1.76 -11.52 -20.60
CA ASP A 91 0.95 -10.32 -20.36
C ASP A 91 -0.40 -10.65 -19.72
N LYS A 92 -1.12 -11.66 -20.25
CA LYS A 92 -2.49 -11.96 -19.79
C LYS A 92 -2.55 -12.88 -18.58
N CYS A 93 -1.72 -13.92 -18.55
CA CYS A 93 -1.81 -14.96 -17.52
C CYS A 93 -0.83 -14.72 -16.38
N LEU A 94 0.45 -14.44 -16.70
CA LEU A 94 1.47 -14.33 -15.65
C LEU A 94 1.43 -13.02 -14.89
N THR A 95 0.97 -11.93 -15.53
CA THR A 95 0.76 -10.66 -14.83
C THR A 95 -0.16 -10.80 -13.63
N PHE A 96 -1.24 -11.58 -13.76
CA PHE A 96 -2.15 -11.88 -12.64
C PHE A 96 -1.40 -12.50 -11.44
N PHE A 97 -0.64 -13.57 -11.70
CA PHE A 97 0.14 -14.26 -10.67
C PHE A 97 1.25 -13.38 -10.07
N ARG A 98 1.95 -12.60 -10.89
CA ARG A 98 2.97 -11.63 -10.45
C ARG A 98 2.34 -10.56 -9.56
N ASN A 99 1.13 -10.12 -9.88
CA ASN A 99 0.39 -9.13 -9.09
C ASN A 99 -0.02 -9.69 -7.72
N ILE A 100 -0.44 -10.95 -7.64
CA ILE A 100 -0.70 -11.63 -6.35
C ILE A 100 0.56 -11.61 -5.47
N LEU A 101 1.71 -12.00 -6.01
CA LEU A 101 2.97 -11.97 -5.26
C LEU A 101 3.36 -10.55 -4.80
N LYS A 102 3.19 -9.55 -5.67
CA LYS A 102 3.44 -8.13 -5.33
C LYS A 102 2.52 -7.67 -4.19
N ARG A 103 1.23 -8.00 -4.24
CA ARG A 103 0.26 -7.65 -3.19
C ARG A 103 0.66 -8.26 -1.84
N ARG A 104 1.01 -9.55 -1.82
CA ARG A 104 1.48 -10.25 -0.60
C ARG A 104 2.79 -9.68 -0.04
N GLN A 105 3.71 -9.30 -0.92
CA GLN A 105 4.97 -8.66 -0.52
C GLN A 105 4.73 -7.30 0.13
N LYS A 106 3.80 -6.49 -0.41
CA LYS A 106 3.39 -5.21 0.18
C LYS A 106 2.76 -5.42 1.56
N HIS A 107 1.82 -6.37 1.70
CA HIS A 107 1.19 -6.68 2.98
C HIS A 107 2.22 -7.08 4.05
N THR A 108 3.14 -7.99 3.72
CA THR A 108 4.22 -8.42 4.62
C THR A 108 5.12 -7.25 5.06
N SER A 109 5.36 -6.30 4.14
CA SER A 109 6.20 -5.12 4.42
C SER A 109 5.48 -4.13 5.34
N LEU A 110 4.19 -3.91 5.12
CA LEU A 110 3.35 -3.08 5.98
C LEU A 110 3.21 -3.68 7.38
N ASP A 111 2.91 -4.98 7.50
CA ASP A 111 2.83 -5.67 8.79
C ASP A 111 4.11 -5.50 9.59
N ARG A 112 5.27 -5.69 8.95
CA ARG A 112 6.57 -5.49 9.58
C ARG A 112 6.76 -4.06 10.08
N TYR A 113 6.34 -3.07 9.29
CA TYR A 113 6.45 -1.67 9.67
C TYR A 113 5.56 -1.35 10.87
N LEU A 114 4.29 -1.76 10.84
CA LEU A 114 3.33 -1.55 11.93
C LEU A 114 3.77 -2.23 13.23
N VAL A 115 4.31 -3.44 13.16
CA VAL A 115 4.91 -4.14 14.32
C VAL A 115 6.13 -3.39 14.86
N LYS A 116 6.93 -2.76 14.00
CA LYS A 116 8.09 -1.98 14.45
C LYS A 116 7.68 -0.66 15.12
N VAL A 117 6.68 0.03 14.58
CA VAL A 117 6.15 1.29 15.15
C VAL A 117 5.59 1.04 16.55
N SER A 118 4.71 0.05 16.70
CA SER A 118 4.13 -0.32 18.01
C SER A 118 5.17 -0.70 19.07
N ARG A 119 6.25 -1.37 18.66
CA ARG A 119 7.36 -1.68 19.57
C ARG A 119 8.11 -0.44 20.04
N ASN A 120 8.34 0.53 19.15
CA ASN A 120 9.03 1.77 19.51
C ASN A 120 8.19 2.65 20.43
N GLU A 121 6.88 2.75 20.20
CA GLU A 121 5.95 3.49 21.08
C GLU A 121 5.88 2.89 22.49
N SER A 122 5.93 1.56 22.59
CA SER A 122 5.99 0.85 23.87
C SER A 122 7.29 1.13 24.62
N GLN A 123 8.42 1.17 23.91
CA GLN A 123 9.72 1.48 24.53
C GLN A 123 9.84 2.95 24.96
N GLU A 124 9.25 3.88 24.22
CA GLU A 124 9.25 5.31 24.58
C GLU A 124 8.34 5.61 25.78
N SER A 125 7.21 4.91 25.88
CA SER A 125 6.30 5.01 27.04
C SER A 125 6.86 4.35 28.30
N GLU A 126 7.65 3.29 28.18
CA GLU A 126 8.39 2.72 29.32
C GLU A 126 9.56 3.61 29.76
N ALA A 127 10.33 4.19 28.83
CA ALA A 127 11.41 5.11 29.17
C ALA A 127 10.93 6.35 29.94
N LYS A 128 9.74 6.88 29.60
CA LYS A 128 9.12 8.01 30.31
C LYS A 128 8.56 7.64 31.69
N LYS A 129 8.27 6.36 31.95
CA LYS A 129 7.83 5.87 33.28
C LYS A 129 8.98 5.67 34.26
N VAL A 130 10.18 5.34 33.78
CA VAL A 130 11.37 5.10 34.62
C VAL A 130 12.02 6.40 35.12
N GLN A 131 11.65 7.55 34.55
CA GLN A 131 12.15 8.88 34.92
C GLN A 131 11.23 9.69 35.87
N ARG A 132 10.14 9.10 36.37
CA ARG A 132 9.29 9.67 37.43
C ARG A 132 9.44 8.87 38.71
#